data_AF-A0A3D0I190-F1
#
_entry.id   AF-A0A3D0I190-F1
#
_cell.length_a   1.000
_cell.length_b   1.000
_cell.length_c   1.000
_cell.angle_alpha   90.00
_cell.angle_beta   90.00
_cell.angle_gamma   90.00
#
_symmetry.space_group_name_H-M   'P 1'
#
loop_
_entity.id
_entity.type
_entity.pdbx_description
1 polymer ?
#
loop_
_entity_poly.entity_id
_entity_poly.type
_entity_poly.pdbx_seq_one_letter_code
_entity_poly.pdbx_strand_id
1 'polypeptide(L)'
;MQGWRRWSLPFEMLGSNAIVLYVGSALVNTLMVAFVAGPSGELVLKELINRWIADFAGEPKLGSLLYALAFLGVWTGIAALMWRRRIFIKI
;
A
#
# COMPACT_ATOMS: atom_id res chain seq x y z
N MET A 1 25.03 -20.19 0.06
CA MET A 1 23.66 -20.24 -0.53
C MET A 1 22.54 -19.75 0.42
N GLN A 2 22.82 -19.21 1.61
CA GLN A 2 21.76 -18.79 2.56
C GLN A 2 21.21 -17.36 2.35
N GLY A 3 21.90 -16.50 1.59
CA GLY A 3 21.49 -15.10 1.39
C GLY A 3 20.23 -14.91 0.53
N TRP A 4 20.00 -15.78 -0.45
CA TRP A 4 18.86 -15.70 -1.36
C TRP A 4 17.51 -15.90 -0.65
N ARG A 5 17.49 -16.74 0.39
CA ARG A 5 16.30 -17.01 1.21
C ARG A 5 15.79 -15.76 1.96
N ARG A 6 16.67 -14.81 2.29
CA ARG A 6 16.25 -13.55 2.94
C ARG A 6 15.66 -12.56 1.96
N TRP A 7 16.16 -12.52 0.72
CA TRP A 7 15.63 -11.66 -0.34
C TRP A 7 14.31 -12.17 -0.93
N SER A 8 14.08 -13.49 -0.93
CA SER A 8 12.81 -14.08 -1.35
C SER A 8 11.68 -13.89 -0.34
N LEU A 9 12.01 -13.62 0.93
CA LEU A 9 11.05 -13.55 2.03
C LEU A 9 9.90 -12.53 1.82
N PRO A 10 10.14 -11.28 1.41
CA PRO A 10 9.05 -10.34 1.15
C PRO A 10 8.14 -10.80 -0.01
N PHE A 11 8.71 -11.42 -1.04
CA PHE A 11 7.93 -11.96 -2.16
C PHE A 11 7.08 -13.16 -1.73
N GLU A 12 7.60 -14.00 -0.83
CA GLU A 12 6.85 -15.13 -0.26
C GLU A 12 5.72 -14.64 0.65
N MET A 13 5.97 -13.61 1.47
CA MET A 13 4.95 -12.98 2.32
C MET A 13 3.82 -12.38 1.48
N LEU A 14 4.15 -11.57 0.47
CA LEU A 14 3.19 -10.96 -0.45
C LEU A 14 2.46 -12.02 -1.29
N GLY A 15 3.16 -13.06 -1.75
CA GLY A 15 2.58 -14.13 -2.57
C GLY A 15 1.61 -15.03 -1.80
N SER A 16 1.90 -15.31 -0.53
CA SER A 16 1.12 -16.25 0.29
C SER A 16 -0.35 -15.85 0.51
N ASN A 17 -0.67 -14.57 0.35
CA ASN A 17 -2.01 -14.00 0.48
C ASN A 17 -2.31 -13.02 -0.66
N ALA A 18 -1.83 -13.32 -1.87
CA ALA A 18 -1.89 -12.40 -3.01
C ALA A 18 -3.30 -11.87 -3.31
N ILE A 19 -4.33 -12.72 -3.22
CA ILE A 19 -5.72 -12.32 -3.48
C ILE A 19 -6.23 -11.34 -2.42
N VAL A 20 -5.93 -11.58 -1.14
CA VAL A 20 -6.35 -10.70 -0.04
C VAL A 20 -5.69 -9.34 -0.17
N LEU A 21 -4.40 -9.31 -0.50
CA LEU A 21 -3.66 -8.07 -0.69
C LEU A 21 -4.15 -7.32 -1.93
N TYR A 22 -4.46 -8.03 -3.02
CA TYR A 22 -5.02 -7.43 -4.23
C TYR A 22 -6.41 -6.83 -3.96
N VAL A 23 -7.34 -7.61 -3.43
CA VAL A 23 -8.71 -7.15 -3.14
C VAL A 23 -8.71 -6.04 -2.09
N GLY A 24 -7.92 -6.20 -1.03
CA GLY A 24 -7.78 -5.18 0.01
C GLY A 24 -7.20 -3.87 -0.52
N SER A 25 -6.15 -3.94 -1.35
CA SER A 25 -5.53 -2.75 -1.94
C SER A 25 -6.45 -2.03 -2.92
N ALA A 26 -7.19 -2.79 -3.74
CA ALA A 26 -8.22 -2.23 -4.62
C ALA A 26 -9.34 -1.57 -3.81
N LEU A 27 -9.83 -2.23 -2.75
CA LEU A 27 -10.88 -1.68 -1.89
C LEU A 27 -10.43 -0.38 -1.21
N VAL A 28 -9.23 -0.36 -0.62
CA VAL A 28 -8.67 0.85 0.01
C VAL A 28 -8.54 1.97 -1.00
N ASN A 29 -7.99 1.71 -2.19
CA ASN A 29 -7.87 2.73 -3.23
C ASN A 29 -9.25 3.24 -3.69
N THR A 30 -10.24 2.36 -3.87
CA THR A 30 -11.61 2.77 -4.22
C THR A 30 -12.25 3.62 -3.13
N LEU A 31 -12.09 3.24 -1.86
CA LEU A 31 -12.59 4.03 -0.74
C LEU A 31 -11.91 5.39 -0.68
N MET A 32 -10.59 5.45 -0.85
CA MET A 32 -9.85 6.72 -0.89
C MET A 32 -10.31 7.64 -2.03
N VAL A 33 -10.82 7.08 -3.14
CA VAL A 33 -11.42 7.84 -4.24
C VAL A 33 -12.86 8.26 -3.94
N ALA A 34 -13.63 7.38 -3.30
CA ALA A 34 -15.04 7.63 -2.96
C ALA A 34 -15.23 8.62 -1.80
N PHE A 35 -14.26 8.73 -0.89
CA PHE A 35 -14.30 9.70 0.21
C PHE A 35 -14.06 11.12 -0.32
N VAL A 36 -15.15 11.87 -0.47
CA VAL A 36 -15.16 13.32 -0.72
C VAL A 36 -15.05 14.03 0.64
N ALA A 37 -13.95 14.76 0.85
CA ALA A 37 -13.73 15.54 2.07
C ALA A 37 -13.87 17.03 1.76
N GLY A 38 -15.06 17.60 1.95
CA GLY A 38 -15.23 19.05 1.99
C GLY A 38 -16.65 19.56 1.71
N PRO A 39 -17.05 20.72 2.26
CA PRO A 39 -18.34 21.37 1.99
C PRO A 39 -18.57 21.70 0.51
N SER A 40 -17.49 21.80 -0.29
CA SER A 40 -17.51 22.11 -1.72
C SER A 40 -17.34 20.89 -2.64
N GLY A 41 -17.14 19.69 -2.08
CA GLY A 41 -17.06 18.45 -2.87
C GLY A 41 -15.73 18.18 -3.61
N GLU A 42 -14.69 19.00 -3.40
CA GLU A 42 -13.56 19.06 -4.35
C GLU A 42 -12.27 18.36 -3.95
N LEU A 43 -12.14 17.75 -2.78
CA LEU A 43 -10.93 16.95 -2.49
C LEU A 43 -11.24 15.53 -2.02
N VAL A 44 -10.93 14.62 -2.93
CA VAL A 44 -10.83 13.19 -2.72
C VAL A 44 -9.71 12.91 -1.72
N LEU A 45 -9.91 12.04 -0.74
CA LEU A 45 -8.90 11.69 0.28
C LEU A 45 -7.54 11.30 -0.34
N LYS A 46 -7.56 10.62 -1.48
CA LYS A 46 -6.38 10.31 -2.29
C LYS A 46 -5.61 11.56 -2.74
N GLU A 47 -6.30 12.59 -3.19
CA GLU A 47 -5.66 13.83 -3.63
C GLU A 47 -5.04 14.59 -2.45
N LEU A 48 -5.70 14.59 -1.29
CA LEU A 48 -5.16 15.22 -0.09
C LEU A 48 -3.83 14.57 0.33
N ILE A 49 -3.78 13.23 0.33
CA ILE A 49 -2.57 12.47 0.66
C ILE A 49 -1.48 12.73 -0.40
N ASN A 50 -1.83 12.73 -1.68
CA ASN A 50 -0.87 13.01 -2.75
C ASN A 50 -0.29 14.42 -2.66
N ARG A 51 -1.11 15.44 -2.40
CA ARG A 51 -0.65 16.83 -2.23
C ARG A 51 0.28 16.94 -1.02
N TRP A 52 -0.11 16.37 0.12
CA TRP A 52 0.72 16.38 1.32
C TRP A 52 2.09 15.73 1.10
N ILE A 53 2.14 14.61 0.38
CA ILE A 53 3.39 13.92 0.04
C ILE A 53 4.20 14.72 -0.99
N ALA A 54 3.55 15.34 -1.97
CA ALA A 54 4.23 16.18 -2.95
C ALA A 54 4.85 17.43 -2.31
N ASP A 55 4.11 18.09 -1.42
CA ASP A 55 4.58 19.25 -0.66
C ASP A 55 5.76 18.87 0.25
N PHE A 56 5.69 17.71 0.90
CA PHE A 56 6.79 17.17 1.69
C PHE A 56 8.03 16.84 0.85
N ALA A 57 7.84 16.30 -0.36
CA ALA A 57 8.93 15.87 -1.23
C ALA A 57 9.63 17.04 -1.94
N GLY A 58 8.97 18.19 -2.09
CA GLY A 58 9.49 19.35 -2.83
C GLY A 58 9.61 19.17 -4.35
N GLU A 59 9.55 17.92 -4.83
CA GLU A 59 9.57 17.57 -6.26
C GLU A 59 8.46 16.56 -6.58
N PRO A 60 7.64 16.78 -7.64
CA PRO A 60 6.52 15.89 -7.99
C PRO A 60 6.92 14.43 -8.25
N LYS A 61 8.10 14.21 -8.84
CA LYS A 61 8.62 12.86 -9.12
C LYS A 61 8.96 12.11 -7.83
N LEU A 62 9.62 12.78 -6.89
CA LEU A 62 9.93 12.23 -5.57
C LEU A 62 8.66 11.97 -4.76
N GLY A 63 7.66 12.86 -4.85
CA GLY A 63 6.38 12.66 -4.19
C GLY A 63 5.66 11.39 -4.67
N SER A 64 5.62 11.16 -5.98
CA SER A 64 5.02 9.94 -6.54
C SER A 64 5.78 8.67 -6.12
N LEU A 65 7.12 8.74 -6.07
CA LEU A 65 7.96 7.63 -5.60
C LEU A 65 7.70 7.33 -4.12
N LEU A 66 7.67 8.35 -3.27
CA LEU A 66 7.37 8.21 -1.84
C LEU A 66 5.98 7.63 -1.60
N TYR A 67 4.98 8.08 -2.35
CA TYR A 67 3.64 7.50 -2.29
C TYR A 67 3.65 6.01 -2.62
N ALA A 68 4.30 5.63 -3.74
CA ALA A 68 4.38 4.23 -4.15
C ALA A 68 5.11 3.35 -3.13
N LEU A 69 6.22 3.86 -2.57
CA LEU A 69 6.98 3.15 -1.53
C LEU A 69 6.21 3.03 -0.22
N ALA A 70 5.50 4.08 0.21
CA ALA A 70 4.67 4.05 1.40
C ALA A 70 3.51 3.06 1.24
N PHE A 71 2.82 3.11 0.10
CA PHE A 71 1.73 2.18 -0.21
C PHE A 71 2.22 0.73 -0.23
N LEU A 72 3.32 0.45 -0.92
CA LEU A 72 3.93 -0.88 -0.93
C LEU A 72 4.38 -1.31 0.48
N GLY A 73 4.96 -0.40 1.25
CA GLY A 73 5.40 -0.64 2.62
C GLY A 73 4.26 -1.03 3.56
N VAL A 74 3.12 -0.34 3.46
CA VAL A 74 1.90 -0.67 4.23
C VAL A 74 1.43 -2.08 3.90
N TRP A 75 1.28 -2.41 2.61
CA TRP A 75 0.82 -3.75 2.20
C TRP A 75 1.82 -4.85 2.52
N THR A 76 3.12 -4.58 2.42
CA THR A 76 4.18 -5.50 2.84
C THR A 76 4.15 -5.71 4.36
N GLY A 77 3.89 -4.67 5.14
CA GLY A 77 3.70 -4.78 6.60
C GLY A 77 2.48 -5.61 6.98
N ILE A 78 1.36 -5.42 6.28
CA ILE A 78 0.16 -6.25 6.45
C ILE A 78 0.46 -7.71 6.10
N ALA A 79 1.09 -7.97 4.95
CA ALA A 79 1.49 -9.31 4.53
C ALA A 79 2.44 -9.96 5.54
N ALA A 80 3.41 -9.21 6.08
CA ALA A 80 4.33 -9.68 7.11
C ALA A 80 3.59 -10.01 8.42
N LEU A 81 2.58 -9.22 8.81
CA LEU A 81 1.75 -9.50 9.97
C LEU A 81 0.93 -10.78 9.79
N MET A 82 0.29 -10.95 8.61
CA MET A 82 -0.44 -12.17 8.26
C MET A 82 0.48 -13.40 8.29
N TRP A 83 1.68 -13.28 7.71
CA TRP A 83 2.69 -14.33 7.69
C TRP A 83 3.17 -14.70 9.10
N ARG A 84 3.46 -13.69 9.96
CA ARG A 84 3.83 -13.90 11.38
C ARG A 84 2.71 -14.59 12.17
N ARG A 85 1.46 -14.27 11.87
CA ARG A 85 0.26 -14.87 12.49
C ARG A 85 -0.13 -16.21 11.84
N ARG A 86 0.60 -16.67 10.82
CA ARG A 86 0.31 -17.88 10.02
C ARG A 86 -1.11 -17.87 9.43
N ILE A 87 -1.64 -16.69 9.13
CA ILE A 87 -2.93 -16.50 8.48
C ILE A 87 -2.71 -16.63 6.98
N PHE A 88 -3.16 -17.76 6.43
CA PHE A 88 -3.12 -18.04 5.00
C PHE A 88 -4.54 -18.25 4.51
N ILE A 89 -5.10 -17.21 3.88
CA ILE A 89 -6.43 -17.26 3.29
C ILE A 89 -6.28 -17.95 1.94
N LYS A 90 -6.69 -19.22 1.89
CA LYS A 90 -6.82 -19.99 0.65
C LYS A 90 -8.27 -19.87 0.20
N ILE A 91 -8.45 -19.60 -1.09
CA ILE A 91 -9.75 -19.65 -1.77
C ILE A 91 -9.81 -20.96 -2.54
#